data_AF-A0A355GIR5-F1
#
_entry.id   AF-A0A355GIR5-F1
#
_cell.length_a   1.000
_cell.length_b   1.000
_cell.length_c   1.000
_cell.angle_alpha   90.00
_cell.angle_beta   90.00
_cell.angle_gamma   90.00
#
_symmetry.space_group_name_H-M   'P 1'
#
loop_
_entity.id
_entity.type
_entity.pdbx_description
1 polymer ?
#
loop_
_entity_poly.entity_id
_entity_poly.type
_entity_poly.pdbx_seq_one_letter_code
_entity_poly.pdbx_strand_id
1 'polypeptide(L)'
;MSFLQRFCAPRTSWLLFAVCLFCSAMSGCATTPYNYQPALIQSPEPLLAEGEPQIARGKPRPVIDGIGWVVGIPGKILLWDRRIDNHHVSPETEAAIAAYLEKNGLDQVKVRVNEYDPLGEWKRLRKNKAVGWGWRYTAGTLTAAAYTLLPGRIIGGDNYNPFTNTISVYSDLPAVALHEGGHAKDFGTRKYKGTYAVATALPVVSLWPEAIATGDALGYLRAEENFEQEEEAYRILYPAYATYIAGAATPFLPYGDFAVKAGAVIPGHLVGRWKAREVKQEQLARHARSELQQVSAAESPQAAEQADQSLPAIQQAYFEQAAPSGKSEWQTDDPIERLNFNQAAE
;
A
#
# COMPACT_ATOMS: atom_id res chain seq x y z
N MET A 1 37.51 37.64 -32.36
CA MET A 1 37.28 37.52 -30.90
C MET A 1 35.78 37.60 -30.63
N SER A 2 35.22 36.49 -30.12
CA SER A 2 33.95 36.31 -29.38
C SER A 2 32.69 37.06 -29.82
N PHE A 3 31.83 36.39 -30.61
CA PHE A 3 30.40 36.76 -30.77
C PHE A 3 29.46 35.55 -30.95
N LEU A 4 29.82 34.38 -30.40
CA LEU A 4 29.04 33.13 -30.51
C LEU A 4 28.92 32.42 -29.15
N GLN A 5 28.32 33.06 -28.14
CA GLN A 5 28.15 32.40 -26.84
C GLN A 5 26.93 32.81 -26.01
N ARG A 6 25.83 33.28 -26.61
CA ARG A 6 24.60 33.56 -25.86
C ARG A 6 23.39 33.05 -26.63
N PHE A 7 22.46 32.41 -25.91
CA PHE A 7 21.15 31.87 -26.32
C PHE A 7 21.00 30.34 -26.50
N CYS A 8 21.67 29.52 -25.70
CA CYS A 8 21.29 28.09 -25.60
C CYS A 8 21.37 27.54 -24.16
N ALA A 9 20.73 28.18 -23.17
CA ALA A 9 20.69 27.64 -21.80
C ALA A 9 19.65 28.26 -20.84
N PRO A 10 18.34 28.26 -21.16
CA PRO A 10 17.37 28.16 -20.05
C PRO A 10 16.43 26.96 -20.14
N ARG A 11 16.12 26.43 -21.33
CA ARG A 11 15.08 25.39 -21.48
C ARG A 11 15.47 24.02 -20.94
N THR A 12 16.75 23.66 -21.00
CA THR A 12 17.24 22.34 -20.55
C THR A 12 17.32 22.21 -19.03
N SER A 13 17.61 23.30 -18.30
CA SER A 13 17.63 23.28 -16.82
C SER A 13 16.24 23.08 -16.21
N TRP A 14 15.19 23.67 -16.79
CA TRP A 14 13.82 23.47 -16.30
C TRP A 14 13.33 22.04 -16.51
N LEU A 15 13.72 21.41 -17.63
CA LEU A 15 13.42 20.01 -17.92
C LEU A 15 14.10 19.06 -16.94
N LEU A 16 15.39 19.26 -16.65
CA LEU A 16 16.12 18.44 -15.67
C LEU A 16 15.57 18.62 -14.25
N PHE A 17 15.24 19.85 -13.85
CA PHE A 17 14.64 20.11 -12.55
C PHE A 17 13.26 19.47 -12.42
N ALA A 18 12.41 19.56 -13.46
CA ALA A 18 11.11 18.90 -13.49
C ALA A 18 11.22 17.36 -13.44
N VAL A 19 12.20 16.78 -14.14
CA VAL A 19 12.47 15.33 -14.08
C VAL A 19 12.96 14.91 -12.69
N CYS A 20 13.87 15.67 -12.07
CA CYS A 20 14.32 15.37 -10.70
C CYS A 20 13.18 15.48 -9.67
N LEU A 21 12.31 16.49 -9.81
CA LEU A 21 11.13 16.65 -8.96
C LEU A 21 10.14 15.47 -9.16
N PHE A 22 9.93 15.06 -10.42
CA PHE A 22 9.10 13.93 -10.80
C PHE A 22 9.63 12.60 -10.24
N CYS A 23 10.93 12.34 -10.37
CA CYS A 23 11.55 11.13 -9.81
C CYS A 23 11.47 11.10 -8.27
N SER A 24 11.60 12.26 -7.62
CA SER A 24 11.46 12.37 -6.16
C SER A 24 10.01 12.09 -5.71
N ALA A 25 9.02 12.56 -6.47
CA ALA A 25 7.60 12.33 -6.18
C ALA A 25 7.13 10.88 -6.47
N MET A 26 7.81 10.16 -7.36
CA MET A 26 7.54 8.73 -7.64
C MET A 26 8.16 7.80 -6.60
N SER A 27 8.95 8.33 -5.66
CA SER A 27 9.51 7.59 -4.53
C SER A 27 8.49 7.47 -3.39
N GLY A 28 7.26 7.04 -3.71
CA GLY A 28 6.25 6.70 -2.71
C GLY A 28 6.74 5.52 -1.88
N CYS A 29 7.42 5.79 -0.76
CA CYS A 29 7.82 4.73 0.15
C CYS A 29 6.57 4.18 0.84
N ALA A 30 6.43 2.85 0.87
CA ALA A 30 5.45 2.21 1.73
C ALA A 30 5.68 2.68 3.18
N THR A 31 4.62 3.05 3.88
CA THR A 31 4.72 3.51 5.27
C THR A 31 5.06 2.33 6.17
N THR A 32 6.30 2.30 6.66
CA THR A 32 6.80 1.25 7.56
C THR A 32 7.43 1.90 8.82
N PRO A 33 7.06 1.47 10.04
CA PRO A 33 5.97 0.53 10.34
C PRO A 33 4.59 1.10 9.98
N TYR A 34 3.67 0.24 9.55
CA TYR A 34 2.30 0.65 9.26
C TYR A 34 1.57 0.97 10.56
N ASN A 35 0.83 2.09 10.56
CA ASN A 35 0.06 2.51 11.72
C ASN A 35 -1.42 2.15 11.54
N TYR A 36 -1.87 1.09 12.21
CA TYR A 36 -3.28 0.74 12.31
C TYR A 36 -4.01 1.72 13.24
N GLN A 37 -5.28 2.02 12.94
CA GLN A 37 -6.15 2.85 13.78
C GLN A 37 -5.47 4.15 14.27
N PRO A 38 -5.12 5.07 13.37
CA PRO A 38 -4.55 6.35 13.80
C PRO A 38 -5.55 7.06 14.71
N ALA A 39 -5.09 8.01 15.51
CA ALA A 39 -5.96 8.80 16.37
C ALA A 39 -6.97 9.60 15.53
N LEU A 40 -8.11 8.99 15.24
CA LEU A 40 -9.18 9.60 14.47
C LEU A 40 -9.74 10.77 15.26
N ILE A 41 -9.87 11.91 14.61
CA ILE A 41 -10.42 13.08 15.27
C ILE A 41 -11.90 12.84 15.43
N GLN A 42 -12.33 12.66 16.68
CA GLN A 42 -13.73 12.58 17.08
C GLN A 42 -14.45 13.90 16.80
N SER A 43 -14.76 14.14 15.54
CA SER A 43 -15.80 15.06 15.12
C SER A 43 -17.07 14.26 14.87
N PRO A 44 -18.28 14.85 14.89
CA PRO A 44 -19.49 14.09 14.60
C PRO A 44 -19.52 13.76 13.10
N GLU A 45 -18.80 12.70 12.74
CA GLU A 45 -18.88 12.06 11.45
C GLU A 45 -20.29 11.47 11.28
N PRO A 46 -20.76 11.33 10.03
CA PRO A 46 -22.07 10.73 9.80
C PRO A 46 -21.98 9.23 10.13
N LEU A 47 -22.28 8.89 11.39
CA LEU A 47 -22.47 7.50 11.80
C LEU A 47 -23.50 6.83 10.89
N LEU A 48 -23.25 5.56 10.59
CA LEU A 48 -24.22 4.71 9.93
C LEU A 48 -25.50 4.67 10.77
N ALA A 49 -26.66 4.70 10.11
CA ALA A 49 -27.91 4.51 10.84
C ALA A 49 -27.97 3.09 11.43
N GLU A 50 -28.75 2.91 12.49
CA GLU A 50 -28.98 1.58 13.06
C GLU A 50 -29.52 0.62 11.97
N GLY A 51 -28.85 -0.53 11.81
CA GLY A 51 -29.15 -1.51 10.76
C GLY A 51 -28.72 -1.13 9.34
N GLU A 52 -28.09 0.03 9.14
CA GLU A 52 -27.51 0.39 7.84
C GLU A 52 -26.18 -0.35 7.62
N PRO A 53 -26.03 -1.13 6.53
CA PRO A 53 -24.77 -1.82 6.27
C PRO A 53 -23.67 -0.81 5.89
N GLN A 54 -22.46 -1.03 6.40
CA GLN A 54 -21.28 -0.23 6.05
C GLN A 54 -20.97 -0.34 4.56
N ILE A 55 -21.00 -1.56 4.02
CA ILE A 55 -20.81 -1.86 2.61
C ILE A 55 -22.16 -2.17 1.97
N ALA A 56 -22.61 -1.34 1.05
CA ALA A 56 -23.86 -1.50 0.33
C ALA A 56 -23.60 -1.76 -1.15
N ARG A 57 -24.12 -2.89 -1.65
CA ARG A 57 -24.02 -3.28 -3.06
C ARG A 57 -25.27 -2.88 -3.83
N GLY A 58 -25.07 -2.19 -4.95
CA GLY A 58 -26.14 -1.86 -5.88
C GLY A 58 -26.69 -3.09 -6.60
N LYS A 59 -27.99 -3.09 -6.90
CA LYS A 59 -28.60 -4.14 -7.74
C LYS A 59 -27.94 -4.17 -9.12
N PRO A 60 -27.71 -5.34 -9.75
CA PRO A 60 -27.20 -5.43 -11.12
C PRO A 60 -28.08 -4.69 -12.14
N ARG A 61 -27.48 -3.95 -13.07
CA ARG A 61 -28.15 -3.15 -14.11
C ARG A 61 -27.38 -3.31 -15.43
N PRO A 62 -27.54 -4.43 -16.15
CA PRO A 62 -26.62 -4.82 -17.24
C PRO A 62 -26.47 -3.76 -18.34
N VAL A 63 -27.53 -2.99 -18.64
CA VAL A 63 -27.44 -1.90 -19.62
C VAL A 63 -26.58 -0.75 -19.12
N ILE A 64 -26.81 -0.30 -17.87
CA ILE A 64 -26.06 0.82 -17.27
C ILE A 64 -24.61 0.39 -17.03
N ASP A 65 -24.42 -0.81 -16.47
CA ASP A 65 -23.11 -1.40 -16.21
C ASP A 65 -22.32 -1.61 -17.51
N GLY A 66 -23.00 -2.02 -18.59
CA GLY A 66 -22.39 -2.17 -19.91
C GLY A 66 -21.95 -0.83 -20.52
N ILE A 67 -22.76 0.23 -20.37
CA ILE A 67 -22.34 1.59 -20.79
C ILE A 67 -21.13 2.02 -19.97
N GLY A 68 -21.17 1.86 -18.64
CA GLY A 68 -20.05 2.19 -17.77
C GLY A 68 -18.76 1.45 -18.14
N TRP A 69 -18.88 0.16 -18.47
CA TRP A 69 -17.73 -0.64 -18.90
C TRP A 69 -17.05 -0.05 -20.15
N VAL A 70 -17.85 0.39 -21.13
CA VAL A 70 -17.38 1.03 -22.37
C VAL A 70 -16.76 2.39 -22.07
N VAL A 71 -17.41 3.22 -21.25
CA VAL A 71 -16.90 4.53 -20.84
C VAL A 71 -15.55 4.40 -20.13
N GLY A 72 -15.36 3.33 -19.36
CA GLY A 72 -14.09 3.02 -18.68
C GLY A 72 -12.97 2.45 -19.56
N ILE A 73 -13.17 2.22 -20.86
CA ILE A 73 -12.13 1.69 -21.77
C ILE A 73 -10.82 2.51 -21.74
N PRO A 74 -10.84 3.87 -21.76
CA PRO A 74 -9.62 4.65 -21.67
C PRO A 74 -8.80 4.36 -20.40
N GLY A 75 -9.46 4.20 -19.25
CA GLY A 75 -8.81 3.82 -17.99
C GLY A 75 -8.16 2.44 -18.06
N LYS A 76 -8.88 1.47 -18.63
CA LYS A 76 -8.36 0.10 -18.86
C LYS A 76 -7.11 0.10 -19.75
N ILE A 77 -7.07 0.96 -20.76
CA ILE A 77 -5.92 1.12 -21.65
C ILE A 77 -4.75 1.79 -20.92
N LEU A 78 -5.00 2.91 -20.24
CA LEU A 78 -3.97 3.67 -19.52
C LEU A 78 -3.30 2.84 -18.42
N LEU A 79 -4.07 2.01 -17.71
CA LEU A 79 -3.61 1.21 -16.58
C LEU A 79 -3.30 -0.25 -16.92
N TRP A 80 -3.48 -0.65 -18.19
CA TRP A 80 -3.28 -2.04 -18.65
C TRP A 80 -4.06 -3.10 -17.83
N ASP A 81 -5.21 -2.74 -17.27
CA ASP A 81 -6.04 -3.66 -16.50
C ASP A 81 -7.51 -3.55 -16.89
N ARG A 82 -8.12 -4.69 -17.23
CA ARG A 82 -9.51 -4.76 -17.68
C ARG A 82 -10.53 -4.63 -16.53
N ARG A 83 -10.08 -4.77 -15.28
CA ARG A 83 -10.91 -4.69 -14.08
C ARG A 83 -11.19 -3.26 -13.64
N ILE A 84 -10.42 -2.28 -14.15
CA ILE A 84 -10.70 -0.85 -13.96
C ILE A 84 -12.05 -0.50 -14.57
N ASP A 85 -12.94 0.12 -13.77
CA ASP A 85 -14.30 0.52 -14.17
C ASP A 85 -15.04 -0.61 -14.90
N ASN A 86 -14.94 -1.84 -14.39
CA ASN A 86 -15.59 -2.99 -15.01
C ASN A 86 -17.04 -3.16 -14.55
N HIS A 87 -17.46 -2.44 -13.49
CA HIS A 87 -18.76 -2.54 -12.84
C HIS A 87 -19.15 -3.95 -12.40
N HIS A 88 -18.16 -4.82 -12.23
CA HIS A 88 -18.30 -6.18 -11.74
C HIS A 88 -17.30 -6.41 -10.61
N VAL A 89 -17.62 -5.87 -9.44
CA VAL A 89 -16.77 -5.95 -8.24
C VAL A 89 -16.98 -7.29 -7.56
N SER A 90 -15.89 -8.03 -7.38
CA SER A 90 -15.87 -9.37 -6.79
C SER A 90 -16.05 -9.34 -5.26
N PRO A 91 -16.49 -10.46 -4.64
CA PRO A 91 -16.50 -10.60 -3.19
C PRO A 91 -15.12 -10.39 -2.55
N GLU A 92 -14.04 -10.72 -3.26
CA GLU A 92 -12.66 -10.57 -2.78
C GLU A 92 -12.30 -9.10 -2.61
N THR A 93 -12.65 -8.24 -3.57
CA THR A 93 -12.45 -6.78 -3.48
C THR A 93 -13.28 -6.18 -2.33
N GLU A 94 -14.52 -6.64 -2.14
CA GLU A 94 -15.36 -6.21 -1.01
C GLU A 94 -14.80 -6.65 0.34
N ALA A 95 -14.30 -7.89 0.43
CA ALA A 95 -13.68 -8.42 1.64
C ALA A 95 -12.39 -7.68 1.99
N ALA A 96 -11.57 -7.33 0.98
CA ALA A 96 -10.34 -6.58 1.18
C ALA A 96 -10.60 -5.20 1.81
N ILE A 97 -11.56 -4.44 1.27
CA ILE A 97 -11.91 -3.13 1.83
C ILE A 97 -12.61 -3.27 3.20
N ALA A 98 -13.44 -4.29 3.40
CA ALA A 98 -14.05 -4.56 4.71
C ALA A 98 -12.98 -4.76 5.80
N ALA A 99 -12.01 -5.66 5.55
CA ALA A 99 -10.93 -5.95 6.47
C ALA A 99 -10.06 -4.71 6.74
N TYR A 100 -9.77 -3.92 5.70
CA TYR A 100 -9.02 -2.68 5.84
C TYR A 100 -9.75 -1.66 6.73
N LEU A 101 -11.04 -1.43 6.52
CA LEU A 101 -11.82 -0.48 7.30
C LEU A 101 -11.93 -0.92 8.76
N GLU A 102 -12.17 -2.20 9.02
CA GLU A 102 -12.20 -2.78 10.37
C GLU A 102 -10.86 -2.57 11.10
N LYS A 103 -9.75 -3.00 10.49
CA LYS A 103 -8.42 -2.88 11.08
C LYS A 103 -7.96 -1.44 11.27
N ASN A 104 -8.53 -0.48 10.55
CA ASN A 104 -8.24 0.94 10.70
C ASN A 104 -9.28 1.72 11.53
N GLY A 105 -10.31 1.05 12.07
CA GLY A 105 -11.32 1.70 12.91
C GLY A 105 -12.15 2.72 12.14
N LEU A 106 -12.48 2.42 10.89
CA LEU A 106 -13.20 3.31 9.95
C LEU A 106 -14.67 2.92 9.81
N ASP A 107 -15.30 2.48 10.89
CA ASP A 107 -16.69 1.99 11.00
C ASP A 107 -17.75 3.02 10.54
N GLN A 108 -17.42 4.30 10.54
CA GLN A 108 -18.29 5.39 10.09
C GLN A 108 -18.25 5.68 8.58
N VAL A 109 -17.31 5.08 7.85
CA VAL A 109 -17.15 5.23 6.40
C VAL A 109 -18.18 4.37 5.68
N LYS A 110 -18.98 4.98 4.78
CA LYS A 110 -19.90 4.23 3.92
C LYS A 110 -19.15 3.75 2.69
N VAL A 111 -19.35 2.49 2.28
CA VAL A 111 -18.85 1.97 1.00
C VAL A 111 -20.05 1.62 0.11
N ARG A 112 -20.00 2.09 -1.13
CA ARG A 112 -21.04 1.90 -2.15
C ARG A 112 -20.46 1.17 -3.35
N VAL A 113 -20.79 -0.11 -3.49
CA VAL A 113 -20.28 -0.96 -4.56
C VAL A 113 -21.30 -1.02 -5.69
N ASN A 114 -21.01 -0.34 -6.80
CA ASN A 114 -21.95 -0.14 -7.92
C ASN A 114 -23.34 0.40 -7.51
N GLU A 115 -23.45 1.00 -6.31
CA GLU A 115 -24.68 1.56 -5.79
C GLU A 115 -24.85 3.01 -6.24
N TYR A 116 -26.08 3.36 -6.63
CA TYR A 116 -26.46 4.72 -6.95
C TYR A 116 -27.58 5.17 -6.00
N ASP A 117 -27.22 5.98 -4.99
CA ASP A 117 -28.13 6.45 -3.94
C ASP A 117 -27.92 7.95 -3.66
N PRO A 118 -28.39 8.84 -4.57
CA PRO A 118 -28.24 10.29 -4.40
C PRO A 118 -28.86 10.80 -3.10
N LEU A 119 -30.06 10.30 -2.74
CA LEU A 119 -30.76 10.75 -1.55
C LEU A 119 -29.97 10.42 -0.28
N GLY A 120 -29.34 9.24 -0.22
CA GLY A 120 -28.42 8.89 0.85
C GLY A 120 -27.21 9.82 0.91
N GLU A 121 -26.60 10.16 -0.23
CA GLU A 121 -25.48 11.12 -0.26
C GLU A 121 -25.89 12.51 0.24
N TRP A 122 -27.05 13.04 -0.18
CA TRP A 122 -27.56 14.32 0.33
C TRP A 122 -27.88 14.27 1.84
N LYS A 123 -28.39 13.13 2.33
CA LYS A 123 -28.64 12.90 3.76
C LYS A 123 -27.34 12.84 4.54
N ARG A 124 -26.33 12.11 4.06
CA ARG A 124 -24.99 12.01 4.67
C ARG A 124 -24.28 13.36 4.66
N LEU A 125 -24.34 14.10 3.55
CA LEU A 125 -23.79 15.46 3.46
C LEU A 125 -24.32 16.33 4.60
N ARG A 126 -25.64 16.40 4.77
CA ARG A 126 -26.27 17.21 5.83
C ARG A 126 -25.89 16.76 7.24
N LYS A 127 -25.74 15.44 7.44
CA LYS A 127 -25.38 14.83 8.71
C LYS A 127 -23.91 14.98 9.07
N ASN A 128 -23.01 15.09 8.09
CA ASN A 128 -21.57 15.21 8.35
C ASN A 128 -21.25 16.55 9.03
N LYS A 129 -21.05 16.53 10.35
CA LYS A 129 -20.67 17.72 11.14
C LYS A 129 -19.16 17.85 11.28
N ALA A 130 -18.39 16.84 10.86
CA ALA A 130 -16.93 16.92 10.78
C ALA A 130 -16.44 17.87 9.68
N VAL A 131 -17.29 18.15 8.69
CA VAL A 131 -17.04 19.22 7.71
C VAL A 131 -17.76 20.50 8.14
N GLY A 132 -16.99 21.59 8.23
CA GLY A 132 -17.50 22.93 8.54
C GLY A 132 -18.64 23.33 7.59
N TRP A 133 -19.65 24.01 8.12
CA TRP A 133 -20.90 24.27 7.40
C TRP A 133 -20.72 24.99 6.06
N GLY A 134 -19.76 25.92 5.99
CA GLY A 134 -19.43 26.64 4.75
C GLY A 134 -19.02 25.68 3.64
N TRP A 135 -17.97 24.88 3.87
CA TRP A 135 -17.52 23.89 2.88
C TRP A 135 -18.54 22.79 2.60
N ARG A 136 -19.27 22.36 3.62
CA ARG A 136 -20.33 21.35 3.46
C ARG A 136 -21.41 21.79 2.49
N TYR A 137 -21.84 23.05 2.54
CA TYR A 137 -22.93 23.55 1.70
C TYR A 137 -22.48 24.28 0.44
N THR A 138 -21.17 24.48 0.24
CA THR A 138 -20.59 24.93 -1.03
C THR A 138 -20.00 23.75 -1.80
N ALA A 139 -18.74 23.40 -1.56
CA ALA A 139 -18.04 22.30 -2.22
C ALA A 139 -18.75 20.95 -2.02
N GLY A 140 -19.29 20.69 -0.82
CA GLY A 140 -20.06 19.49 -0.55
C GLY A 140 -21.36 19.39 -1.36
N THR A 141 -22.07 20.51 -1.55
CA THR A 141 -23.25 20.56 -2.44
C THR A 141 -22.86 20.29 -3.90
N LEU A 142 -21.74 20.87 -4.36
CA LEU A 142 -21.25 20.63 -5.72
C LEU A 142 -20.89 19.17 -5.95
N THR A 143 -20.21 18.52 -5.01
CA THR A 143 -19.86 17.09 -5.12
C THR A 143 -21.09 16.19 -5.06
N ALA A 144 -22.06 16.46 -4.17
CA ALA A 144 -23.31 15.71 -4.12
C ALA A 144 -24.17 15.91 -5.38
N ALA A 145 -24.21 17.12 -5.93
CA ALA A 145 -24.88 17.41 -7.20
C ALA A 145 -24.18 16.72 -8.36
N ALA A 146 -22.84 16.75 -8.42
CA ALA A 146 -22.07 16.02 -9.42
C ALA A 146 -22.40 14.53 -9.37
N TYR A 147 -22.35 13.89 -8.19
CA TYR A 147 -22.76 12.50 -8.02
C TYR A 147 -24.20 12.24 -8.51
N THR A 148 -25.14 13.16 -8.26
CA THR A 148 -26.56 13.04 -8.65
C THR A 148 -26.78 13.20 -10.16
N LEU A 149 -25.97 13.99 -10.84
CA LEU A 149 -26.14 14.28 -12.27
C LEU A 149 -25.27 13.38 -13.15
N LEU A 150 -24.14 12.93 -12.60
CA LEU A 150 -23.08 12.19 -13.26
C LEU A 150 -22.88 10.89 -12.47
N PRO A 151 -23.77 9.89 -12.65
CA PRO A 151 -23.71 8.67 -11.86
C PRO A 151 -22.38 7.95 -12.13
N GLY A 152 -21.58 7.76 -11.08
CA GLY A 152 -20.29 7.03 -11.19
C GLY A 152 -20.45 5.62 -11.73
N ARG A 153 -21.66 5.05 -11.65
CA ARG A 153 -22.01 3.78 -12.31
C ARG A 153 -21.92 3.83 -13.86
N ILE A 154 -21.91 5.02 -14.45
CA ILE A 154 -21.72 5.24 -15.89
C ILE A 154 -20.34 5.82 -16.18
N ILE A 155 -19.88 6.77 -15.36
CA ILE A 155 -18.65 7.51 -15.65
C ILE A 155 -17.41 6.80 -15.07
N GLY A 156 -17.61 5.83 -14.18
CA GLY A 156 -16.55 5.14 -13.46
C GLY A 156 -15.89 6.03 -12.42
N GLY A 157 -14.66 5.67 -12.08
CA GLY A 157 -13.83 6.38 -11.12
C GLY A 157 -14.19 5.99 -9.69
N ASP A 158 -13.50 4.99 -9.16
CA ASP A 158 -13.45 4.77 -7.72
C ASP A 158 -13.01 6.08 -7.03
N ASN A 159 -13.68 6.43 -5.95
CA ASN A 159 -13.38 7.67 -5.24
C ASN A 159 -13.90 7.65 -3.81
N TYR A 160 -13.18 8.35 -2.93
CA TYR A 160 -13.64 8.78 -1.63
C TYR A 160 -14.14 10.23 -1.66
N ASN A 161 -15.37 10.44 -1.17
CA ASN A 161 -15.94 11.77 -0.98
C ASN A 161 -15.83 12.21 0.50
N PRO A 162 -14.95 13.18 0.84
CA PRO A 162 -14.78 13.64 2.21
C PRO A 162 -15.99 14.41 2.77
N PHE A 163 -16.89 14.91 1.91
CA PHE A 163 -18.06 15.67 2.32
C PHE A 163 -19.20 14.77 2.80
N THR A 164 -19.31 13.55 2.27
CA THR A 164 -20.30 12.55 2.68
C THR A 164 -19.70 11.38 3.46
N ASN A 165 -18.37 11.31 3.54
CA ASN A 165 -17.62 10.20 4.14
C ASN A 165 -18.02 8.87 3.49
N THR A 166 -17.97 8.84 2.16
CA THR A 166 -18.43 7.72 1.34
C THR A 166 -17.35 7.34 0.33
N ILE A 167 -17.02 6.05 0.26
CA ILE A 167 -16.24 5.43 -0.81
C ILE A 167 -17.22 4.88 -1.85
N SER A 168 -16.99 5.20 -3.13
CA SER A 168 -17.68 4.59 -4.26
C SER A 168 -16.72 3.64 -4.98
N VAL A 169 -17.14 2.39 -5.18
CA VAL A 169 -16.32 1.34 -5.81
C VAL A 169 -17.02 0.84 -7.09
N TYR A 170 -16.30 0.89 -8.20
CA TYR A 170 -16.70 0.49 -9.54
C TYR A 170 -15.67 -0.44 -10.21
N SER A 171 -14.42 -0.44 -9.75
CA SER A 171 -13.36 -1.34 -10.23
C SER A 171 -13.24 -2.59 -9.37
N ASP A 172 -12.91 -3.72 -10.00
CA ASP A 172 -12.64 -4.97 -9.30
C ASP A 172 -11.14 -5.13 -8.98
N LEU A 173 -10.64 -4.23 -8.14
CA LEU A 173 -9.23 -4.18 -7.76
C LEU A 173 -9.10 -3.88 -6.27
N PRO A 174 -8.66 -4.85 -5.44
CA PRO A 174 -8.45 -4.63 -4.01
C PRO A 174 -7.57 -3.41 -3.74
N ALA A 175 -6.44 -3.27 -4.46
CA ALA A 175 -5.52 -2.15 -4.30
C ALA A 175 -6.18 -0.77 -4.48
N VAL A 176 -7.12 -0.62 -5.41
CA VAL A 176 -7.85 0.64 -5.64
C VAL A 176 -8.84 0.89 -4.51
N ALA A 177 -9.57 -0.13 -4.06
CA ALA A 177 -10.47 0.02 -2.92
C ALA A 177 -9.71 0.39 -1.63
N LEU A 178 -8.54 -0.22 -1.40
CA LEU A 178 -7.64 0.11 -0.29
C LEU A 178 -7.10 1.54 -0.40
N HIS A 179 -6.78 2.02 -1.61
CA HIS A 179 -6.40 3.41 -1.86
C HIS A 179 -7.49 4.39 -1.43
N GLU A 180 -8.75 4.13 -1.78
CA GLU A 180 -9.88 4.94 -1.30
C GLU A 180 -10.08 4.85 0.22
N GLY A 181 -9.80 3.67 0.80
CA GLY A 181 -9.70 3.49 2.25
C GLY A 181 -8.62 4.37 2.88
N GLY A 182 -7.46 4.47 2.24
CA GLY A 182 -6.35 5.35 2.61
C GLY A 182 -6.74 6.83 2.63
N HIS A 183 -7.52 7.28 1.64
CA HIS A 183 -8.12 8.62 1.67
C HIS A 183 -9.05 8.79 2.88
N ALA A 184 -9.95 7.83 3.12
CA ALA A 184 -10.85 7.89 4.27
C ALA A 184 -10.09 7.98 5.61
N LYS A 185 -9.03 7.16 5.75
CA LYS A 185 -8.13 7.17 6.90
C LYS A 185 -7.43 8.51 7.07
N ASP A 186 -6.87 9.06 6.00
CA ASP A 186 -6.18 10.35 6.04
C ASP A 186 -7.13 11.46 6.50
N PHE A 187 -8.29 11.58 5.84
CA PHE A 187 -9.32 12.56 6.19
C PHE A 187 -9.85 12.36 7.61
N GLY A 188 -9.92 11.11 8.10
CA GLY A 188 -10.23 10.75 9.48
C GLY A 188 -9.36 11.45 10.53
N THR A 189 -8.10 11.71 10.20
CA THR A 189 -7.13 12.35 11.10
C THR A 189 -7.08 13.88 11.00
N ARG A 190 -7.86 14.51 10.12
CA ARG A 190 -7.77 15.96 9.86
C ARG A 190 -8.76 16.77 10.69
N LYS A 191 -8.26 17.78 11.42
CA LYS A 191 -9.10 18.67 12.24
C LYS A 191 -10.07 19.51 11.40
N TYR A 192 -9.59 19.99 10.26
CA TYR A 192 -10.36 20.84 9.34
C TYR A 192 -10.61 20.12 8.02
N LYS A 193 -11.36 19.01 8.07
CA LYS A 193 -11.60 18.13 6.90
C LYS A 193 -12.06 18.89 5.64
N GLY A 194 -13.00 19.82 5.79
CA GLY A 194 -13.49 20.63 4.66
C GLY A 194 -12.44 21.53 4.03
N THR A 195 -11.64 22.21 4.86
CA THR A 195 -10.54 23.07 4.36
C THR A 195 -9.47 22.23 3.69
N TYR A 196 -9.14 21.08 4.29
CA TYR A 196 -8.21 20.12 3.71
C TYR A 196 -8.73 19.65 2.34
N ALA A 197 -9.97 19.17 2.24
CA ALA A 197 -10.60 18.72 1.00
C ALA A 197 -10.51 19.74 -0.14
N VAL A 198 -10.82 21.01 0.17
CA VAL A 198 -10.83 22.07 -0.86
C VAL A 198 -9.43 22.50 -1.22
N ALA A 199 -8.51 22.61 -0.25
CA ALA A 199 -7.11 22.94 -0.53
C ALA A 199 -6.45 21.86 -1.40
N THR A 200 -6.73 20.59 -1.13
CA THR A 200 -6.20 19.46 -1.90
C THR A 200 -6.92 19.21 -3.21
N ALA A 201 -8.00 19.93 -3.51
CA ALA A 201 -8.60 19.90 -4.85
C ALA A 201 -7.86 20.82 -5.84
N LEU A 202 -6.96 21.68 -5.37
CA LEU A 202 -6.14 22.53 -6.23
C LEU A 202 -5.11 21.69 -7.01
N PRO A 203 -4.82 22.04 -8.27
CA PRO A 203 -3.75 21.40 -9.03
C PRO A 203 -2.44 21.39 -8.24
N VAL A 204 -1.64 20.33 -8.41
CA VAL A 204 -0.38 20.06 -7.69
C VAL A 204 -0.58 19.67 -6.22
N VAL A 205 -1.40 20.41 -5.47
CA VAL A 205 -1.69 20.08 -4.06
C VAL A 205 -2.43 18.74 -3.95
N SER A 206 -3.25 18.40 -4.95
CA SER A 206 -3.93 17.12 -5.06
C SER A 206 -3.00 15.91 -5.06
N LEU A 207 -1.73 16.05 -5.45
CA LEU A 207 -0.79 14.93 -5.45
C LEU A 207 -0.44 14.45 -4.03
N TRP A 208 -0.53 15.35 -3.04
CA TRP A 208 -0.21 15.03 -1.66
C TRP A 208 -1.12 13.97 -1.03
N PRO A 209 -2.46 14.13 -1.00
CA PRO A 209 -3.33 13.06 -0.49
C PRO A 209 -3.26 11.78 -1.32
N GLU A 210 -3.07 11.87 -2.65
CA GLU A 210 -2.91 10.67 -3.49
C GLU A 210 -1.66 9.87 -3.13
N ALA A 211 -0.56 10.54 -2.81
CA ALA A 211 0.66 9.89 -2.34
C ALA A 211 0.46 9.25 -0.95
N ILE A 212 -0.27 9.90 -0.05
CA ILE A 212 -0.62 9.34 1.26
C ILE A 212 -1.47 8.08 1.10
N ALA A 213 -2.55 8.16 0.31
CA ALA A 213 -3.45 7.03 0.06
C ALA A 213 -2.73 5.84 -0.59
N THR A 214 -1.87 6.11 -1.58
CA THR A 214 -1.04 5.08 -2.23
C THR A 214 -0.08 4.44 -1.24
N GLY A 215 0.65 5.27 -0.47
CA GLY A 215 1.60 4.79 0.53
C GLY A 215 0.94 4.01 1.65
N ASP A 216 -0.27 4.39 2.06
CA ASP A 216 -1.04 3.68 3.08
C ASP A 216 -1.54 2.33 2.57
N ALA A 217 -2.09 2.25 1.35
CA ALA A 217 -2.51 0.98 0.76
C ALA A 217 -1.34 -0.01 0.62
N LEU A 218 -0.18 0.46 0.14
CA LEU A 218 1.04 -0.35 0.04
C LEU A 218 1.57 -0.74 1.43
N GLY A 219 1.61 0.20 2.37
CA GLY A 219 2.04 -0.05 3.75
C GLY A 219 1.16 -1.07 4.47
N TYR A 220 -0.16 -1.03 4.22
CA TYR A 220 -1.12 -2.01 4.75
C TYR A 220 -0.83 -3.40 4.20
N LEU A 221 -0.78 -3.55 2.86
CA LEU A 221 -0.52 -4.85 2.23
C LEU A 221 0.80 -5.46 2.67
N ARG A 222 1.81 -4.60 2.85
CA ARG A 222 3.12 -4.96 3.37
C ARG A 222 3.07 -5.45 4.81
N ALA A 223 2.33 -4.77 5.68
CA ALA A 223 2.16 -5.15 7.08
C ALA A 223 1.35 -6.45 7.25
N GLU A 224 0.42 -6.70 6.33
CA GLU A 224 -0.35 -7.95 6.24
C GLU A 224 0.44 -9.10 5.59
N GLU A 225 1.68 -8.86 5.18
CA GLU A 225 2.53 -9.81 4.45
C GLU A 225 1.85 -10.40 3.19
N ASN A 226 0.94 -9.62 2.59
CA ASN A 226 0.19 -10.01 1.40
C ASN A 226 0.98 -9.61 0.14
N PHE A 227 2.10 -10.30 -0.09
CA PHE A 227 3.04 -9.99 -1.18
C PHE A 227 2.40 -10.04 -2.57
N GLU A 228 1.42 -10.92 -2.79
CA GLU A 228 0.73 -11.03 -4.08
C GLU A 228 -0.09 -9.76 -4.39
N GLN A 229 -0.91 -9.32 -3.43
CA GLN A 229 -1.66 -8.07 -3.59
C GLN A 229 -0.75 -6.84 -3.55
N GLU A 230 0.35 -6.86 -2.79
CA GLU A 230 1.35 -5.79 -2.80
C GLU A 230 2.00 -5.65 -4.19
N GLU A 231 2.38 -6.76 -4.83
CA GLU A 231 2.91 -6.80 -6.19
C GLU A 231 1.91 -6.21 -7.20
N GLU A 232 0.65 -6.60 -7.10
CA GLU A 232 -0.44 -6.09 -7.93
C GLU A 232 -0.68 -4.59 -7.68
N ALA A 233 -0.70 -4.15 -6.42
CA ALA A 233 -0.87 -2.76 -6.04
C ALA A 233 0.22 -1.88 -6.64
N TYR A 234 1.50 -2.30 -6.62
CA TYR A 234 2.57 -1.56 -7.31
C TYR A 234 2.33 -1.41 -8.81
N ARG A 235 1.78 -2.44 -9.47
CA ARG A 235 1.51 -2.41 -10.92
C ARG A 235 0.33 -1.51 -11.30
N ILE A 236 -0.59 -1.26 -10.37
CA ILE A 236 -1.81 -0.48 -10.61
C ILE A 236 -1.67 0.95 -10.07
N LEU A 237 -1.28 1.11 -8.81
CA LEU A 237 -1.30 2.41 -8.13
C LEU A 237 -0.22 3.36 -8.62
N TYR A 238 0.96 2.87 -9.04
CA TYR A 238 2.01 3.74 -9.59
C TYR A 238 1.64 4.38 -10.93
N PRO A 239 1.19 3.63 -11.96
CA PRO A 239 0.69 4.25 -13.17
C PRO A 239 -0.56 5.09 -12.91
N ALA A 240 -1.46 4.70 -12.01
CA ALA A 240 -2.60 5.53 -11.62
C ALA A 240 -2.14 6.87 -11.02
N TYR A 241 -1.17 6.85 -10.10
CA TYR A 241 -0.59 8.07 -9.53
C TYR A 241 0.04 8.98 -10.58
N ALA A 242 0.68 8.41 -11.60
CA ALA A 242 1.19 9.18 -12.73
C ALA A 242 0.07 9.88 -13.53
N THR A 243 -1.15 9.33 -13.58
CA THR A 243 -2.30 10.04 -14.19
C THR A 243 -2.72 11.28 -13.39
N TYR A 244 -2.57 11.27 -12.05
CA TYR A 244 -2.82 12.45 -11.23
C TYR A 244 -1.75 13.52 -11.46
N ILE A 245 -0.47 13.12 -11.56
CA ILE A 245 0.61 14.05 -11.92
C ILE A 245 0.34 14.70 -13.27
N ALA A 246 -0.03 13.90 -14.27
CA ALA A 246 -0.43 14.40 -15.59
C ALA A 246 -1.60 15.38 -15.49
N GLY A 247 -2.67 15.03 -14.78
CA GLY A 247 -3.83 15.89 -14.59
C GLY A 247 -3.50 17.23 -13.92
N ALA A 248 -2.59 17.23 -12.94
CA ALA A 248 -2.09 18.44 -12.31
C ALA A 248 -1.26 19.32 -13.26
N ALA A 249 -0.57 18.72 -14.23
CA ALA A 249 0.24 19.41 -15.23
C ALA A 249 -0.55 19.86 -16.48
N THR A 250 -1.65 19.17 -16.83
CA THR A 250 -2.45 19.43 -18.05
C THR A 250 -2.83 20.90 -18.24
N PRO A 251 -3.28 21.67 -17.22
CA PRO A 251 -3.61 23.09 -17.39
C PRO A 251 -2.46 23.98 -17.88
N PHE A 252 -1.21 23.51 -17.78
CA PHE A 252 0.00 24.23 -18.18
C PHE A 252 0.58 23.74 -19.52
N LEU A 253 -0.05 22.75 -20.15
CA LEU A 253 0.45 22.12 -21.37
C LEU A 253 -0.52 22.36 -22.54
N PRO A 254 -0.01 22.57 -23.77
CA PRO A 254 -0.86 22.79 -24.95
C PRO A 254 -1.41 21.48 -25.56
N TYR A 255 -1.39 20.38 -24.80
CA TYR A 255 -1.79 19.04 -25.28
C TYR A 255 -3.10 18.61 -24.63
N GLY A 256 -3.85 17.72 -25.31
CA GLY A 256 -5.08 17.16 -24.74
C GLY A 256 -4.78 16.27 -23.51
N ASP A 257 -5.68 16.29 -22.53
CA ASP A 257 -5.54 15.58 -21.24
C ASP A 257 -5.17 14.09 -21.42
N PHE A 258 -5.83 13.40 -22.35
CA PHE A 258 -5.53 11.99 -22.63
C PHE A 258 -4.09 11.78 -23.12
N ALA A 259 -3.57 12.66 -23.99
CA ALA A 259 -2.21 12.53 -24.51
C ALA A 259 -1.16 12.76 -23.42
N VAL A 260 -1.39 13.75 -22.54
CA VAL A 260 -0.52 14.01 -21.38
C VAL A 260 -0.52 12.81 -20.44
N LYS A 261 -1.70 12.28 -20.10
CA LYS A 261 -1.85 11.09 -19.26
C LYS A 261 -1.20 9.86 -19.88
N ALA A 262 -1.44 9.59 -21.17
CA ALA A 262 -0.86 8.46 -21.88
C ALA A 262 0.68 8.49 -21.89
N GLY A 263 1.28 9.68 -22.01
CA GLY A 263 2.74 9.84 -21.87
C GLY A 263 3.23 9.60 -20.44
N ALA A 264 2.52 10.15 -19.45
CA ALA A 264 2.92 10.08 -18.05
C ALA A 264 2.80 8.69 -17.42
N VAL A 265 1.84 7.85 -17.86
CA VAL A 265 1.69 6.50 -17.30
C VAL A 265 2.86 5.57 -17.64
N ILE A 266 3.61 5.83 -18.72
CA ILE A 266 4.74 5.00 -19.15
C ILE A 266 5.79 4.86 -18.04
N PRO A 267 6.39 5.96 -17.51
CA PRO A 267 7.31 5.83 -16.38
C PRO A 267 6.65 5.24 -15.13
N GLY A 268 5.37 5.54 -14.86
CA GLY A 268 4.62 4.92 -13.76
C GLY A 268 4.56 3.40 -13.85
N HIS A 269 4.28 2.85 -15.04
CA HIS A 269 4.29 1.41 -15.32
C HIS A 269 5.69 0.79 -15.14
N LEU A 270 6.74 1.49 -15.58
CA LEU A 270 8.12 1.01 -15.43
C LEU A 270 8.52 0.91 -13.96
N VAL A 271 8.28 1.97 -13.18
CA VAL A 271 8.60 2.00 -11.75
C VAL A 271 7.74 0.99 -10.99
N GLY A 272 6.43 0.93 -11.27
CA GLY A 272 5.53 -0.04 -10.64
C GLY A 272 5.95 -1.48 -10.89
N ARG A 273 6.34 -1.84 -12.12
CA ARG A 273 6.86 -3.18 -12.44
C ARG A 273 8.21 -3.48 -11.79
N TRP A 274 9.07 -2.48 -11.64
CA TRP A 274 10.33 -2.65 -10.91
C TRP A 274 10.08 -2.94 -9.43
N LYS A 275 9.24 -2.14 -8.76
CA LYS A 275 8.86 -2.35 -7.36
C LYS A 275 8.14 -3.68 -7.12
N ALA A 276 7.21 -4.04 -7.99
CA ALA A 276 6.59 -5.36 -7.99
C ALA A 276 7.61 -6.52 -8.01
N ARG A 277 8.72 -6.39 -8.77
CA ARG A 277 9.79 -7.40 -8.77
C ARG A 277 10.57 -7.43 -7.45
N GLU A 278 10.79 -6.29 -6.81
CA GLU A 278 11.46 -6.23 -5.50
C GLU A 278 10.64 -6.97 -4.43
N VAL A 279 9.32 -6.72 -4.39
CA VAL A 279 8.38 -7.44 -3.49
C VAL A 279 8.46 -8.95 -3.70
N LYS A 280 8.41 -9.39 -4.97
CA LYS A 280 8.52 -10.81 -5.31
C LYS A 280 9.85 -11.43 -4.89
N GLN A 281 10.97 -10.72 -5.10
CA GLN A 281 12.29 -11.17 -4.67
C GLN A 281 12.37 -11.32 -3.16
N GLU A 282 11.77 -10.39 -2.42
CA GLU A 282 11.72 -10.49 -0.97
C GLU A 282 10.88 -11.67 -0.49
N GLN A 283 9.70 -11.88 -1.07
CA GLN A 283 8.86 -13.03 -0.76
C GLN A 283 9.65 -14.34 -0.94
N LEU A 284 10.33 -14.51 -2.09
CA LEU A 284 11.17 -15.67 -2.36
C LEU A 284 12.32 -15.81 -1.35
N ALA A 285 12.99 -14.70 -0.99
CA ALA A 285 14.07 -14.72 -0.01
C ALA A 285 13.58 -15.12 1.39
N ARG A 286 12.36 -14.72 1.79
CA ARG A 286 11.74 -15.11 3.06
C ARG A 286 11.38 -16.60 3.07
N HIS A 287 10.78 -17.12 1.98
CA HIS A 287 10.49 -18.55 1.84
C HIS A 287 11.77 -19.40 1.88
N ALA A 288 12.82 -19.01 1.15
CA ALA A 288 14.09 -19.74 1.17
C ALA A 288 14.72 -19.77 2.59
N ARG A 289 14.62 -18.66 3.34
CA ARG A 289 15.10 -18.62 4.73
C ARG A 289 14.29 -19.51 5.66
N SER A 290 12.96 -19.54 5.53
CA SER A 290 12.11 -20.40 6.38
C SER A 290 12.34 -21.89 6.10
N GLU A 291 12.53 -22.27 4.84
CA GLU A 291 12.90 -23.65 4.46
C GLU A 291 14.26 -24.06 5.05
N LEU A 292 15.29 -23.20 4.93
CA LEU A 292 16.61 -23.47 5.52
C LEU A 292 16.54 -23.61 7.05
N GLN A 293 15.74 -22.78 7.72
CA GLN A 293 15.57 -22.86 9.17
C GLN A 293 14.84 -24.14 9.59
N GLN A 294 13.85 -24.60 8.82
CA GLN A 294 13.16 -25.87 9.06
C GLN A 294 14.09 -27.08 8.88
N VAL A 295 14.91 -27.11 7.83
CA VAL A 295 15.89 -28.19 7.60
C VAL A 295 16.91 -28.24 8.73
N SER A 296 17.48 -27.10 9.12
CA SER A 296 18.44 -27.03 10.24
C SER A 296 17.83 -27.44 11.58
N ALA A 297 16.56 -27.10 11.82
CA ALA A 297 15.83 -27.53 13.02
C ALA A 297 15.48 -29.03 13.01
N ALA A 298 15.27 -29.64 11.84
CA ALA A 298 14.99 -31.08 11.72
C ALA A 298 16.24 -31.95 11.88
N GLU A 299 17.41 -31.46 11.48
CA GLU A 299 18.69 -32.17 11.65
C GLU A 299 19.19 -32.14 13.11
N SER A 300 18.79 -31.14 13.92
CA SER A 300 19.31 -30.95 15.28
C SER A 300 18.91 -32.04 16.31
N PRO A 301 17.69 -32.59 16.35
CA PRO A 301 17.34 -33.68 17.27
C PRO A 301 18.01 -35.00 16.91
N GLN A 302 18.07 -35.33 15.61
CA GLN A 302 18.66 -36.58 15.12
C GLN A 302 20.19 -36.58 15.24
N ALA A 303 20.85 -35.44 15.00
CA ALA A 303 22.28 -35.31 15.22
C ALA A 303 22.66 -35.36 16.71
N ALA A 304 21.83 -34.79 17.60
CA ALA A 304 22.07 -34.87 19.05
C ALA A 304 21.87 -36.29 19.60
N GLU A 305 20.84 -37.02 19.14
CA GLU A 305 20.55 -38.39 19.59
C GLU A 305 21.51 -39.43 18.98
N GLN A 306 21.99 -39.22 17.73
CA GLN A 306 23.05 -40.06 17.14
C GLN A 306 24.45 -39.74 17.69
N ALA A 307 24.72 -38.50 18.09
CA ALA A 307 25.96 -38.16 18.79
C ALA A 307 26.03 -38.81 20.18
N ASP A 308 24.93 -38.83 20.93
CA ASP A 308 24.86 -39.46 22.25
C ASP A 308 24.99 -41.00 22.20
N GLN A 309 24.50 -41.64 21.12
CA GLN A 309 24.65 -43.10 20.93
C GLN A 309 26.04 -43.53 20.40
N SER A 310 26.79 -42.64 19.76
CA SER A 310 28.12 -42.96 19.19
C SER A 310 29.29 -42.64 20.13
N LEU A 311 29.09 -41.74 21.10
CA LEU A 311 30.06 -41.39 22.13
C LEU A 311 30.55 -42.59 22.99
N PRO A 312 29.69 -43.51 23.47
CA PRO A 312 30.14 -44.67 24.23
C PRO A 312 30.98 -45.65 23.39
N ALA A 313 30.63 -45.84 22.12
CA ALA A 313 31.30 -46.78 21.23
C ALA A 313 32.73 -46.33 20.84
N ILE A 314 32.92 -45.01 20.64
CA ILE A 314 34.23 -44.45 20.33
C ILE A 314 35.14 -44.44 21.57
N GLN A 315 34.59 -44.15 22.77
CA GLN A 315 35.35 -44.24 24.01
C GLN A 315 35.78 -45.68 24.36
N GLN A 316 34.95 -46.68 24.09
CA GLN A 316 35.31 -48.10 24.29
C GLN A 316 36.46 -48.54 23.36
N ALA A 317 36.41 -48.15 22.09
CA ALA A 317 37.48 -48.47 21.13
C ALA A 317 38.83 -47.80 21.48
N TYR A 318 38.79 -46.60 22.06
CA TYR A 318 40.00 -45.90 22.48
C TYR A 318 40.64 -46.49 23.76
N PHE A 319 39.83 -47.02 24.68
CA PHE A 319 40.35 -47.64 25.91
C PHE A 319 40.96 -49.03 25.68
N GLU A 320 40.48 -49.81 24.70
CA GLU A 320 41.09 -51.10 24.36
C GLU A 320 42.45 -50.97 23.66
N GLN A 321 42.70 -49.87 22.93
CA GLN A 321 44.00 -49.62 22.29
C GLN A 321 45.05 -49.01 23.23
N ALA A 322 44.64 -48.45 24.37
CA ALA A 322 45.53 -47.71 25.27
C ALA A 322 46.06 -48.53 26.46
N ALA A 323 45.83 -49.85 26.54
CA ALA A 323 46.40 -50.71 27.58
C ALA A 323 47.87 -51.07 27.26
N PRO A 324 48.89 -50.49 27.94
CA PRO A 324 50.28 -50.74 27.61
C PRO A 324 50.81 -51.93 28.42
N SER A 325 51.27 -52.98 27.72
CA SER A 325 52.18 -53.97 28.30
C SER A 325 53.59 -53.40 28.34
N GLY A 326 54.03 -52.88 29.48
CA GLY A 326 55.43 -52.47 29.59
C GLY A 326 55.72 -51.61 30.80
N LYS A 327 56.36 -52.23 31.80
CA LYS A 327 57.02 -51.55 32.90
C LYS A 327 58.08 -50.62 32.33
N SER A 328 57.97 -49.32 32.57
CA SER A 328 59.13 -48.43 32.58
C SER A 328 59.14 -47.63 33.87
N GLU A 329 60.30 -47.73 34.50
CA GLU A 329 60.69 -47.16 35.77
C GLU A 329 61.26 -45.77 35.48
N TRP A 330 60.56 -44.72 35.91
CA TRP A 330 61.11 -43.36 35.89
C TRP A 330 60.79 -42.63 37.19
N GLN A 331 61.82 -42.71 38.04
CA GLN A 331 62.37 -41.74 38.97
C GLN A 331 61.70 -40.36 39.03
N THR A 332 61.20 -40.05 40.22
CA THR A 332 60.77 -38.74 40.69
C THR A 332 61.96 -37.81 40.86
N ASP A 333 61.82 -36.54 40.47
CA ASP A 333 62.32 -35.36 41.19
C ASP A 333 61.79 -34.09 40.49
N ASP A 334 60.79 -33.45 41.10
CA ASP A 334 60.86 -32.08 41.63
C ASP A 334 59.47 -31.41 41.72
N PRO A 335 59.21 -30.64 42.79
CA PRO A 335 57.96 -29.90 42.99
C PRO A 335 58.04 -28.56 42.26
N ILE A 336 56.93 -27.96 41.83
CA ILE A 336 56.68 -26.50 41.89
C ILE A 336 55.24 -26.17 41.45
N GLU A 337 54.62 -25.36 42.31
CA GLU A 337 53.53 -24.39 42.16
C GLU A 337 52.13 -24.77 41.66
N ARG A 338 51.22 -24.71 42.64
CA ARG A 338 49.80 -24.48 42.47
C ARG A 338 49.55 -23.04 42.03
N LEU A 339 48.92 -22.85 40.88
CA LEU A 339 48.22 -21.61 40.53
C LEU A 339 46.71 -21.88 40.49
N ASN A 340 46.05 -21.45 41.57
CA ASN A 340 44.62 -21.21 41.62
C ASN A 340 44.32 -19.88 40.93
N PHE A 341 43.44 -19.87 39.93
CA PHE A 341 42.64 -18.67 39.64
C PHE A 341 41.18 -19.05 39.42
N ASN A 342 40.43 -18.87 40.52
CA ASN A 342 39.00 -18.61 40.52
C ASN A 342 38.72 -17.18 40.00
N GLN A 343 37.45 -16.95 39.67
CA GLN A 343 36.73 -15.67 39.56
C GLN A 343 36.99 -14.86 38.28
N ALA A 344 36.03 -14.13 37.71
CA ALA A 344 34.60 -13.91 37.93
C ALA A 344 34.10 -13.13 36.68
N ALA A 345 32.85 -13.35 36.26
CA ALA A 345 31.79 -12.33 36.22
C ALA A 345 32.09 -11.07 35.39
N GLU A 346 31.34 -10.88 34.30
CA GLU A 346 30.28 -9.86 34.17
C GLU A 346 29.29 -10.26 33.08
#